data_AF-A0A533V1J3-F1
#
_entry.id   AF-A0A533V1J3-F1
#
_cell.length_a   1.000
_cell.length_b   1.000
_cell.length_c   1.000
_cell.angle_alpha   90.00
_cell.angle_beta   90.00
_cell.angle_gamma   90.00
#
_symmetry.space_group_name_H-M   'P 1'
#
loop_
_entity.id
_entity.type
_entity.pdbx_description
1 polymer ?
#
loop_
_entity_poly.entity_id
_entity_poly.type
_entity_poly.pdbx_seq_one_letter_code
_entity_poly.pdbx_strand_id
1 'polypeptide(L)'
;MDNIYGIHHVTAIASSPQRNVDFYTTVLGLRLVKLTVNFDDPTTYHLYFGDELGRPGTILTFFPWSDAPKGHRGTGQVIATSFLISEESLDYWKTRLKNNHITVRGPFKRFDEQVLSLYDPDGLELELVAHSSAQKREVNVWNGGGIPSKHAIRGFYSVAISEEGFERTADILTEELGFSSVGQEKSRFRYEIQNSEHGASIVDVLCLPYTPSGYIGVGTVHHVAFRTSTDEKQKDLRLSIIKAGLNATPIIDRTYFHSVYFREPGGVLFEIATDPPGFTVDQKLSELGTRLMLPEWLESERASLGKILPRLKLSPPSNVSELEK
;
A
#
# COMPACT_ATOMS: atom_id res chain seq x y z
N MET A 1 -24.31 -5.00 -4.47
CA MET A 1 -23.55 -3.86 -5.01
C MET A 1 -22.10 -4.18 -4.69
N ASP A 2 -21.56 -5.21 -5.34
CA ASP A 2 -20.35 -5.89 -4.83
C ASP A 2 -19.24 -5.71 -5.87
N ASN A 3 -18.78 -4.46 -5.94
CA ASN A 3 -17.84 -4.04 -6.99
C ASN A 3 -16.43 -3.82 -6.45
N ILE A 4 -16.28 -3.54 -5.15
CA ILE A 4 -15.00 -3.41 -4.46
C ILE A 4 -14.85 -4.50 -3.40
N TYR A 5 -13.66 -5.08 -3.30
CA TYR A 5 -13.36 -6.16 -2.36
C TYR A 5 -12.35 -5.79 -1.26
N GLY A 6 -11.94 -4.52 -1.19
CA GLY A 6 -10.98 -3.99 -0.23
C GLY A 6 -9.89 -3.15 -0.89
N ILE A 7 -8.79 -2.92 -0.18
CA ILE A 7 -7.61 -2.22 -0.66
C ILE A 7 -6.87 -3.13 -1.65
N HIS A 8 -6.46 -2.55 -2.77
CA HIS A 8 -5.58 -3.16 -3.76
C HIS A 8 -4.12 -2.85 -3.46
N HIS A 9 -3.79 -1.56 -3.39
CA HIS A 9 -2.43 -1.11 -3.14
C HIS A 9 -2.41 0.30 -2.55
N VAL A 10 -1.28 0.70 -1.97
CA VAL A 10 -1.01 2.08 -1.55
C VAL A 10 0.26 2.54 -2.24
N THR A 11 0.27 3.77 -2.74
CA THR A 11 1.44 4.35 -3.43
C THR A 11 1.91 5.59 -2.68
N ALA A 12 3.19 5.64 -2.34
CA ALA A 12 3.81 6.72 -1.60
C ALA A 12 5.05 7.29 -2.31
N ILE A 13 5.54 8.43 -1.82
CA ILE A 13 6.72 9.09 -2.38
C ILE A 13 7.89 8.88 -1.41
N ALA A 14 8.97 8.32 -1.94
CA ALA A 14 10.25 8.16 -1.24
C ALA A 14 11.27 9.15 -1.80
N SER A 15 12.37 9.36 -1.09
CA SER A 15 13.50 10.12 -1.65
C SER A 15 14.55 9.20 -2.28
N SER A 16 15.12 8.29 -1.50
CA SER A 16 16.22 7.42 -1.93
C SER A 16 15.71 6.02 -2.28
N PRO A 17 15.87 5.55 -3.53
CA PRO A 17 15.36 4.24 -3.91
C PRO A 17 16.09 3.09 -3.20
N GLN A 18 17.40 3.19 -2.95
CA GLN A 18 18.13 2.15 -2.21
C GLN A 18 17.68 2.09 -0.75
N ARG A 19 17.61 3.22 -0.06
CA ARG A 19 17.18 3.26 1.36
C ARG A 19 15.75 2.76 1.52
N ASN A 20 14.88 3.05 0.54
CA ASN A 20 13.52 2.53 0.46
C ASN A 20 13.54 1.00 0.33
N VAL A 21 14.24 0.44 -0.67
CA VAL A 21 14.38 -1.02 -0.84
C VAL A 21 14.92 -1.69 0.42
N ASP A 22 15.99 -1.14 1.02
CA ASP A 22 16.60 -1.70 2.22
C ASP A 22 15.61 -1.76 3.38
N PHE A 23 14.83 -0.70 3.60
CA PHE A 23 13.84 -0.66 4.67
C PHE A 23 12.72 -1.69 4.44
N TYR A 24 12.04 -1.66 3.29
CA TYR A 24 10.88 -2.50 3.06
C TYR A 24 11.23 -3.99 2.93
N THR A 25 12.41 -4.32 2.39
CA THR A 25 12.85 -5.72 2.25
C THR A 25 13.58 -6.28 3.46
N THR A 26 14.38 -5.47 4.16
CA THR A 26 15.22 -5.95 5.27
C THR A 26 14.55 -5.68 6.62
N VAL A 27 13.99 -4.50 6.84
CA VAL A 27 13.37 -4.17 8.14
C VAL A 27 11.99 -4.83 8.24
N LEU A 28 11.14 -4.61 7.24
CA LEU A 28 9.77 -5.15 7.20
C LEU A 28 9.66 -6.54 6.58
N GLY A 29 10.71 -7.04 5.90
CA GLY A 29 10.72 -8.39 5.34
C GLY A 29 9.77 -8.59 4.15
N LEU A 30 9.30 -7.51 3.53
CA LEU A 30 8.44 -7.60 2.35
C LEU A 30 9.25 -8.04 1.13
N ARG A 31 8.59 -8.68 0.17
CA ARG A 31 9.22 -9.00 -1.11
C ARG A 31 9.21 -7.78 -2.01
N LEU A 32 10.33 -7.42 -2.63
CA LEU A 32 10.29 -6.58 -3.83
C LEU A 32 9.73 -7.43 -4.97
N VAL A 33 8.47 -7.19 -5.36
CA VAL A 33 7.74 -8.00 -6.36
C VAL A 33 7.86 -7.43 -7.76
N LYS A 34 8.12 -6.13 -7.88
CA LYS A 34 8.39 -5.48 -9.16
C LYS A 34 9.35 -4.30 -8.99
N LEU A 35 10.28 -4.23 -9.93
CA LEU A 35 11.13 -3.07 -10.19
C LEU A 35 10.83 -2.61 -11.62
N THR A 36 10.17 -1.47 -11.76
CA THR A 36 9.82 -0.87 -13.05
C THR A 36 10.02 0.64 -12.99
N VAL A 37 9.54 1.39 -13.97
CA VAL A 37 9.53 2.86 -13.99
C VAL A 37 8.11 3.38 -13.80
N ASN A 38 7.96 4.63 -13.37
CA ASN A 38 6.67 5.30 -13.44
C ASN A 38 6.28 5.46 -14.91
N PHE A 39 5.08 5.02 -15.30
CA PHE A 39 4.65 5.04 -16.71
C PHE A 39 4.34 6.45 -17.21
N ASP A 40 4.08 7.38 -16.29
CA ASP A 40 3.82 8.79 -16.60
C ASP A 40 5.12 9.63 -16.58
N ASP A 41 6.14 9.17 -15.84
CA ASP A 41 7.51 9.72 -15.82
C ASP A 41 8.55 8.57 -15.79
N PRO A 42 8.95 8.05 -16.97
CA PRO A 42 9.86 6.91 -17.07
C PRO A 42 11.26 7.14 -16.48
N THR A 43 11.61 8.39 -16.15
CA THR A 43 12.89 8.73 -15.54
C THR A 43 12.98 8.41 -14.04
N THR A 44 11.85 8.06 -13.44
CA THR A 44 11.73 7.68 -12.03
C THR A 44 11.40 6.18 -11.90
N TYR A 45 11.98 5.50 -10.91
CA TYR A 45 11.56 4.15 -10.54
C TYR A 45 10.11 4.09 -10.04
N HIS A 46 9.47 2.95 -10.25
CA HIS A 46 8.28 2.54 -9.52
C HIS A 46 8.57 1.18 -8.87
N LEU A 47 8.68 1.20 -7.55
CA LEU A 47 9.04 0.05 -6.74
C LEU A 47 7.78 -0.55 -6.12
N TYR A 48 7.60 -1.87 -6.22
CA TYR A 48 6.45 -2.57 -5.66
C TYR A 48 6.91 -3.59 -4.63
N PHE A 49 6.38 -3.48 -3.40
CA PHE A 49 6.63 -4.41 -2.30
C PHE A 49 5.33 -5.11 -1.92
N GLY A 50 5.40 -6.39 -1.56
CA GLY A 50 4.23 -7.12 -1.11
C GLY A 50 4.55 -8.49 -0.54
N ASP A 51 3.56 -9.37 -0.60
CA ASP A 51 3.70 -10.78 -0.25
C ASP A 51 4.49 -11.56 -1.32
N GLU A 52 4.46 -12.89 -1.27
CA GLU A 52 5.22 -13.72 -2.22
C GLU A 52 4.87 -13.47 -3.70
N LEU A 53 3.60 -13.20 -4.02
CA LEU A 53 3.15 -12.95 -5.41
C LEU A 53 2.94 -11.46 -5.71
N GLY A 54 2.94 -10.60 -4.69
CA GLY A 54 2.42 -9.25 -4.79
C GLY A 54 0.91 -9.26 -4.98
N ARG A 55 0.18 -10.07 -4.20
CA ARG A 55 -1.28 -10.12 -4.28
C ARG A 55 -1.89 -8.76 -3.89
N PRO A 56 -2.98 -8.33 -4.52
CA PRO A 56 -3.72 -7.16 -4.08
C PRO A 56 -3.99 -7.22 -2.57
N GLY A 57 -3.99 -6.05 -1.92
CA GLY A 57 -4.12 -5.89 -0.46
C GLY A 57 -2.83 -6.13 0.32
N THR A 58 -1.74 -6.46 -0.36
CA THR A 58 -0.40 -6.58 0.24
C THR A 58 0.57 -5.54 -0.31
N ILE A 59 0.18 -4.84 -1.37
CA ILE A 59 1.09 -4.11 -2.24
C ILE A 59 1.28 -2.67 -1.74
N LEU A 60 2.49 -2.35 -1.29
CA LEU A 60 2.93 -0.98 -1.04
C LEU A 60 3.93 -0.58 -2.12
N THR A 61 3.67 0.55 -2.80
CA THR A 61 4.49 1.01 -3.92
C THR A 61 5.09 2.38 -3.69
N PHE A 62 6.19 2.68 -4.37
CA PHE A 62 6.90 3.94 -4.22
C PHE A 62 7.33 4.56 -5.55
N PHE A 63 7.21 5.88 -5.60
CA PHE A 63 7.94 6.75 -6.52
C PHE A 63 9.12 7.39 -5.77
N PRO A 64 10.38 7.00 -6.04
CA PRO A 64 11.55 7.59 -5.41
C PRO A 64 11.97 8.90 -6.10
N TRP A 65 11.41 10.03 -5.66
CA TRP A 65 11.74 11.36 -6.15
C TRP A 65 12.82 12.01 -5.28
N SER A 66 14.08 11.80 -5.67
CA SER A 66 15.25 12.24 -4.87
C SER A 66 15.30 13.76 -4.62
N ASP A 67 14.84 14.55 -5.59
CA ASP A 67 14.88 16.01 -5.54
C ASP A 67 13.53 16.65 -5.12
N ALA A 68 12.52 15.83 -4.82
CA ALA A 68 11.23 16.37 -4.40
C ALA A 68 11.31 16.95 -2.97
N PRO A 69 10.58 18.04 -2.70
CA PRO A 69 10.46 18.57 -1.35
C PRO A 69 9.83 17.54 -0.41
N LYS A 70 10.14 17.68 0.89
CA LYS A 70 9.43 16.90 1.92
C LYS A 70 7.96 17.26 1.91
N GLY A 71 7.13 16.23 1.95
CA GLY A 71 5.69 16.38 2.17
C GLY A 71 5.42 16.81 3.60
N HIS A 72 4.20 17.28 3.86
CA HIS A 72 3.67 17.42 5.21
C HIS A 72 2.34 16.68 5.32
N ARG A 73 2.16 15.96 6.43
CA ARG A 73 0.94 15.24 6.72
C ARG A 73 -0.15 16.22 7.16
N GLY A 74 -1.34 16.07 6.61
CA GLY A 74 -2.49 16.91 6.92
C GLY A 74 -3.78 16.34 6.37
N THR A 75 -4.83 17.16 6.32
CA THR A 75 -6.13 16.78 5.73
C THR A 75 -6.03 16.59 4.21
N GLY A 76 -6.92 15.77 3.63
CA GLY A 76 -6.91 15.39 2.21
C GLY A 76 -5.81 14.38 1.84
N GLN A 77 -5.33 13.59 2.80
CA GLN A 77 -4.29 12.58 2.58
C GLN A 77 -4.57 11.27 3.33
N VAL A 78 -4.03 10.17 2.82
CA VAL A 78 -3.79 8.98 3.63
C VAL A 78 -2.62 9.28 4.57
N ILE A 79 -2.87 9.19 5.87
CA ILE A 79 -1.92 9.60 6.91
C ILE A 79 -1.24 8.42 7.60
N ALA A 80 -1.77 7.20 7.47
CA ALA A 80 -1.11 5.98 7.95
C ALA A 80 -1.51 4.77 7.09
N THR A 81 -0.53 3.89 6.84
CA THR A 81 -0.77 2.56 6.24
C THR A 81 -0.49 1.48 7.27
N SER A 82 -1.47 0.65 7.55
CA SER A 82 -1.43 -0.31 8.66
C SER A 82 -1.29 -1.73 8.11
N PHE A 83 -0.33 -2.50 8.61
CA PHE A 83 -0.08 -3.89 8.24
C PHE A 83 -0.59 -4.84 9.32
N LEU A 84 -1.20 -5.96 8.90
CA LEU A 84 -1.68 -6.99 9.82
C LEU A 84 -0.54 -7.90 10.25
N ILE A 85 -0.44 -8.14 11.56
CA ILE A 85 0.44 -9.14 12.17
C ILE A 85 -0.38 -10.04 13.11
N SER A 86 0.14 -11.24 13.41
CA SER A 86 -0.47 -12.09 14.45
C SER A 86 -0.35 -11.42 15.83
N GLU A 87 -1.34 -11.62 16.70
CA GLU A 87 -1.34 -11.10 18.08
C GLU A 87 -0.09 -11.52 18.87
N GLU A 88 0.41 -12.73 18.63
CA GLU A 88 1.63 -13.28 19.24
C GLU A 88 2.93 -12.60 18.75
N SER A 89 2.85 -11.69 17.78
CA SER A 89 4.03 -11.11 17.10
C SER A 89 4.41 -9.73 17.62
N LEU A 90 3.66 -9.13 18.55
CA LEU A 90 3.93 -7.78 19.07
C LEU A 90 5.35 -7.65 19.63
N ASP A 91 5.76 -8.55 20.51
CA ASP A 91 7.09 -8.48 21.13
C ASP A 91 8.22 -8.80 20.16
N TYR A 92 7.98 -9.69 19.19
CA TYR A 92 8.90 -9.93 18.08
C TYR A 92 9.16 -8.62 17.30
N TRP A 93 8.10 -7.93 16.89
CA TRP A 93 8.21 -6.71 16.11
C TRP A 93 8.83 -5.55 16.88
N LYS A 94 8.48 -5.36 18.15
CA LYS A 94 9.15 -4.37 19.02
C LYS A 94 10.65 -4.62 19.09
N THR A 95 11.06 -5.88 19.30
CA THR A 95 12.47 -6.27 19.39
C THR A 95 13.18 -6.08 18.06
N ARG A 96 12.60 -6.56 16.96
CA ARG A 96 13.16 -6.43 15.61
C ARG A 96 13.36 -4.97 15.21
N LEU A 97 12.33 -4.15 15.38
CA LEU A 97 12.37 -2.73 15.02
C LEU A 97 13.41 -1.98 15.85
N LYS A 98 13.48 -2.25 17.17
CA LYS A 98 14.52 -1.70 18.05
C LYS A 98 15.93 -2.11 17.62
N ASN A 99 16.15 -3.38 17.26
CA ASN A 99 17.43 -3.88 16.79
C ASN A 99 17.86 -3.27 15.44
N ASN A 100 16.90 -2.82 14.63
CA ASN A 100 17.12 -2.06 13.40
C ASN A 100 17.13 -0.53 13.64
N HIS A 101 17.23 -0.08 14.90
CA HIS A 101 17.26 1.33 15.29
C HIS A 101 16.03 2.14 14.89
N ILE A 102 14.88 1.48 14.73
CA ILE A 102 13.59 2.12 14.45
C ILE A 102 12.89 2.45 15.76
N THR A 103 12.48 3.70 15.91
CA THR A 103 11.67 4.14 17.05
C THR A 103 10.24 3.68 16.86
N VAL A 104 9.71 2.99 17.86
CA VAL A 104 8.33 2.47 17.86
C VAL A 104 7.54 3.14 18.98
N ARG A 105 6.32 3.55 18.67
CA ARG A 105 5.33 4.06 19.63
C ARG A 105 4.26 3.00 19.86
N GLY A 106 3.79 2.88 21.10
CA GLY A 106 2.78 1.89 21.51
C GLY A 106 3.35 0.69 22.28
N PRO A 107 2.59 -0.40 22.43
CA PRO A 107 1.29 -0.65 21.79
C PRO A 107 0.19 0.28 22.29
N PHE A 108 -0.62 0.78 21.36
CA PHE A 108 -1.86 1.50 21.65
C PHE A 108 -3.04 0.55 21.47
N LYS A 109 -4.08 0.73 22.28
CA LYS A 109 -5.38 0.13 22.00
C LYS A 109 -6.15 1.04 21.04
N ARG A 110 -6.71 0.46 19.99
CA ARG A 110 -7.66 1.06 19.06
C ARG A 110 -8.74 0.01 18.87
N PHE A 111 -10.03 0.31 19.04
CA PHE A 111 -11.08 -0.72 19.04
C PHE A 111 -10.68 -1.97 19.87
N ASP A 112 -10.71 -3.16 19.27
CA ASP A 112 -10.32 -4.45 19.83
C ASP A 112 -8.90 -4.91 19.43
N GLU A 113 -8.09 -4.03 18.84
CA GLU A 113 -6.76 -4.32 18.32
C GLU A 113 -5.62 -3.60 19.08
N GLN A 114 -4.40 -4.13 18.92
CA GLN A 114 -3.17 -3.51 19.43
C GLN A 114 -2.30 -2.98 18.29
N VAL A 115 -1.90 -1.71 18.39
CA VAL A 115 -1.23 -0.97 17.31
C VAL A 115 0.16 -0.51 17.73
N LEU A 116 1.18 -0.87 16.95
CA LEU A 116 2.51 -0.27 16.99
C LEU A 116 2.63 0.74 15.85
N SER A 117 3.05 1.97 16.14
CA SER A 117 3.28 3.02 15.13
C SER A 117 4.78 3.28 14.97
N LEU A 118 5.22 3.42 13.72
CA LEU A 118 6.60 3.71 13.34
C LEU A 118 6.62 4.64 12.13
N TYR A 119 7.79 5.23 11.88
CA TYR A 119 8.05 5.98 10.65
C TYR A 119 9.09 5.25 9.82
N ASP A 120 8.89 5.27 8.50
CA ASP A 120 9.94 4.87 7.57
C ASP A 120 11.08 5.93 7.52
N PRO A 121 12.18 5.68 6.79
CA PRO A 121 13.30 6.62 6.71
C PRO A 121 12.97 7.98 6.09
N ASP A 122 11.86 8.11 5.37
CA ASP A 122 11.42 9.34 4.71
C ASP A 122 10.33 10.09 5.50
N GLY A 123 9.80 9.49 6.59
CA GLY A 123 8.80 10.07 7.47
C GLY A 123 7.37 9.62 7.20
N LEU A 124 7.17 8.60 6.37
CA LEU A 124 5.87 7.97 6.15
C LEU A 124 5.45 7.21 7.42
N GLU A 125 4.25 7.47 7.94
CA GLU A 125 3.72 6.73 9.10
C GLU A 125 3.19 5.36 8.66
N LEU A 126 3.74 4.32 9.29
CA LEU A 126 3.29 2.94 9.15
C LEU A 126 2.81 2.42 10.50
N GLU A 127 1.93 1.43 10.47
CA GLU A 127 1.47 0.74 11.67
C GLU A 127 1.59 -0.76 11.52
N LEU A 128 1.87 -1.46 12.62
CA LEU A 128 1.71 -2.91 12.74
C LEU A 128 0.55 -3.17 13.71
N VAL A 129 -0.47 -3.86 13.21
CA VAL A 129 -1.72 -4.12 13.91
C VAL A 129 -1.80 -5.60 14.25
N ALA A 130 -1.74 -5.90 15.54
CA ALA A 130 -1.98 -7.21 16.09
C ALA A 130 -3.49 -7.43 16.28
N HIS A 131 -4.04 -8.36 15.52
CA HIS A 131 -5.48 -8.64 15.52
C HIS A 131 -5.79 -10.09 15.17
N SER A 132 -6.87 -10.62 15.75
CA SER A 132 -7.30 -12.02 15.63
C SER A 132 -7.61 -12.45 14.18
N SER A 133 -7.99 -11.50 13.31
CA SER A 133 -8.21 -11.77 11.86
C SER A 133 -6.98 -12.30 11.14
N ALA A 134 -5.78 -12.15 11.72
CA ALA A 134 -4.57 -12.79 11.21
C ALA A 134 -4.75 -14.30 11.05
N GLN A 135 -5.51 -14.97 11.93
CA GLN A 135 -5.74 -16.42 11.91
C GLN A 135 -6.45 -16.89 10.64
N LYS A 136 -7.26 -16.03 10.01
CA LYS A 136 -8.05 -16.35 8.81
C LYS A 136 -7.30 -16.07 7.50
N ARG A 137 -6.18 -15.35 7.54
CA ARG A 137 -5.37 -15.10 6.34
C ARG A 137 -4.33 -16.19 6.19
N GLU A 138 -4.50 -17.01 5.15
CA GLU A 138 -3.52 -18.02 4.76
C GLU A 138 -2.13 -17.39 4.64
N VAL A 139 -1.12 -18.13 5.09
CA VAL A 139 0.27 -17.68 5.21
C VAL A 139 0.92 -17.66 3.83
N ASN A 140 0.51 -16.73 2.97
CA ASN A 140 1.12 -16.44 1.68
C ASN A 140 2.35 -15.52 1.83
N VAL A 141 3.12 -15.73 2.89
CA VAL A 141 4.17 -14.80 3.33
C VAL A 141 5.48 -15.06 2.58
N TRP A 142 6.22 -13.99 2.35
CA TRP A 142 7.55 -14.10 1.76
C TRP A 142 8.58 -14.56 2.81
N ASN A 143 9.11 -15.78 2.62
CA ASN A 143 10.09 -16.36 3.56
C ASN A 143 11.53 -15.85 3.33
N GLY A 144 11.83 -15.22 2.19
CA GLY A 144 13.16 -14.69 1.90
C GLY A 144 13.52 -13.39 2.61
N GLY A 145 12.57 -12.77 3.33
CA GLY A 145 12.74 -11.49 4.06
C GLY A 145 13.40 -11.59 5.44
N GLY A 146 13.83 -12.79 5.87
CA GLY A 146 14.50 -12.97 7.17
C GLY A 146 13.58 -12.75 8.38
N ILE A 147 12.28 -12.96 8.20
CA ILE A 147 11.26 -12.94 9.27
C ILE A 147 10.63 -14.33 9.33
N PRO A 148 10.61 -15.00 10.50
CA PRO A 148 9.92 -16.28 10.64
C PRO A 148 8.44 -16.14 10.25
N SER A 149 7.91 -17.10 9.49
CA SER A 149 6.57 -17.02 8.87
C SER A 149 5.45 -16.73 9.88
N LYS A 150 5.58 -17.22 11.13
CA LYS A 150 4.62 -16.94 12.22
C LYS A 150 4.51 -15.46 12.59
N HIS A 151 5.57 -14.69 12.36
CA HIS A 151 5.67 -13.26 12.67
C HIS A 151 5.57 -12.34 11.45
N ALA A 152 5.52 -12.90 10.24
CA ALA A 152 5.48 -12.12 9.02
C ALA A 152 4.19 -11.27 8.91
N ILE A 153 4.31 -10.14 8.20
CA ILE A 153 3.20 -9.29 7.82
C ILE A 153 2.25 -10.08 6.90
N ARG A 154 0.94 -9.96 7.14
CA ARG A 154 -0.14 -10.68 6.41
C ARG A 154 -0.95 -9.75 5.50
N GLY A 155 -0.26 -8.79 4.86
CA GLY A 155 -0.85 -7.72 4.06
C GLY A 155 -1.37 -6.55 4.89
N PHE A 156 -2.14 -5.67 4.26
CA PHE A 156 -2.73 -4.51 4.93
C PHE A 156 -3.81 -4.92 5.92
N TYR A 157 -3.81 -4.26 7.06
CA TYR A 157 -4.95 -4.25 7.97
C TYR A 157 -5.95 -3.17 7.54
N SER A 158 -5.49 -1.91 7.47
CA SER A 158 -6.29 -0.75 7.10
C SER A 158 -5.44 0.36 6.49
N VAL A 159 -6.12 1.36 5.92
CA VAL A 159 -5.55 2.70 5.71
C VAL A 159 -6.30 3.71 6.58
N ALA A 160 -5.60 4.75 7.03
CA ALA A 160 -6.21 5.87 7.73
C ALA A 160 -6.11 7.13 6.87
N ILE A 161 -7.25 7.75 6.57
CA ILE A 161 -7.33 9.03 5.85
C ILE A 161 -7.70 10.15 6.81
N SER A 162 -7.21 11.36 6.55
CA SER A 162 -7.46 12.54 7.37
C SER A 162 -8.29 13.53 6.59
N GLU A 163 -9.42 13.96 7.14
CA GLU A 163 -10.36 14.87 6.51
C GLU A 163 -10.74 16.02 7.44
N GLU A 164 -11.09 17.18 6.87
CA GLU A 164 -11.65 18.29 7.67
C GLU A 164 -13.06 17.96 8.19
N GLY A 165 -13.85 17.29 7.35
CA GLY A 165 -15.15 16.71 7.66
C GLY A 165 -15.28 15.36 6.95
N PHE A 166 -15.90 14.38 7.59
CA PHE A 166 -15.84 12.98 7.14
C PHE A 166 -17.04 12.58 6.26
N GLU A 167 -18.15 13.32 6.32
CA GLU A 167 -19.46 12.90 5.80
C GLU A 167 -19.42 12.65 4.30
N ARG A 168 -18.79 13.55 3.53
CA ARG A 168 -18.74 13.39 2.06
C ARG A 168 -17.83 12.24 1.64
N THR A 169 -16.76 12.01 2.38
CA THR A 169 -15.87 10.85 2.15
C THR A 169 -16.57 9.56 2.55
N ALA A 170 -17.36 9.59 3.63
CA ALA A 170 -18.20 8.49 4.06
C ALA A 170 -19.23 8.11 2.98
N ASP A 171 -19.92 9.09 2.40
CA ASP A 171 -20.90 8.86 1.33
C ASP A 171 -20.24 8.16 0.12
N ILE A 172 -19.03 8.55 -0.27
CA ILE A 172 -18.30 7.85 -1.35
C ILE A 172 -17.95 6.42 -0.94
N LEU A 173 -17.47 6.21 0.30
CA LEU A 173 -17.14 4.88 0.79
C LEU A 173 -18.38 3.98 0.82
N THR A 174 -19.53 4.46 1.27
CA THR A 174 -20.73 3.65 1.46
C THR A 174 -21.56 3.50 0.18
N GLU A 175 -21.88 4.60 -0.50
CA GLU A 175 -22.83 4.61 -1.62
C GLU A 175 -22.18 4.15 -2.93
N GLU A 176 -20.91 4.49 -3.14
CA GLU A 176 -20.22 4.20 -4.41
C GLU A 176 -19.28 2.99 -4.32
N LEU A 177 -18.58 2.83 -3.19
CA LEU A 177 -17.58 1.78 -3.00
C LEU A 177 -18.07 0.59 -2.15
N GLY A 178 -19.28 0.66 -1.57
CA GLY A 178 -19.92 -0.47 -0.89
C GLY A 178 -19.35 -0.81 0.50
N PHE A 179 -18.60 0.10 1.14
CA PHE A 179 -18.19 -0.07 2.52
C PHE A 179 -19.38 0.09 3.47
N SER A 180 -19.31 -0.56 4.64
CA SER A 180 -20.27 -0.36 5.73
C SER A 180 -19.59 0.35 6.91
N SER A 181 -20.28 1.27 7.56
CA SER A 181 -19.82 1.82 8.84
C SER A 181 -19.87 0.73 9.91
N VAL A 182 -18.76 0.49 10.60
CA VAL A 182 -18.64 -0.58 11.61
C VAL A 182 -18.28 -0.08 13.00
N GLY A 183 -17.90 1.19 13.15
CA GLY A 183 -17.65 1.77 14.47
C GLY A 183 -17.06 3.16 14.45
N GLN A 184 -17.02 3.77 15.63
CA GLN A 184 -16.43 5.07 15.85
C GLN A 184 -15.68 5.10 17.19
N GLU A 185 -14.47 5.68 17.18
CA GLU A 185 -13.74 6.04 18.39
C GLU A 185 -13.24 7.48 18.28
N LYS A 186 -13.82 8.38 19.10
CA LYS A 186 -13.51 9.81 19.09
C LYS A 186 -13.70 10.39 17.67
N SER A 187 -12.63 10.89 17.05
CA SER A 187 -12.63 11.46 15.70
C SER A 187 -12.38 10.43 14.58
N ARG A 188 -12.24 9.14 14.91
CA ARG A 188 -12.01 8.07 13.94
C ARG A 188 -13.31 7.33 13.65
N PHE A 189 -13.70 7.29 12.39
CA PHE A 189 -14.86 6.56 11.87
C PHE A 189 -14.35 5.39 11.02
N ARG A 190 -14.78 4.17 11.34
CA ARG A 190 -14.29 2.96 10.67
C ARG A 190 -15.32 2.44 9.69
N TYR A 191 -14.85 2.20 8.47
CA TYR A 191 -15.61 1.63 7.37
C TYR A 191 -14.97 0.33 6.92
N GLU A 192 -15.78 -0.69 6.64
CA GLU A 192 -15.29 -2.00 6.24
C GLU A 192 -16.12 -2.63 5.12
N ILE A 193 -15.45 -3.20 4.12
CA ILE A 193 -16.05 -4.13 3.16
C ILE A 193 -16.34 -5.45 3.86
N GLN A 194 -17.63 -5.80 3.94
CA GLN A 194 -18.07 -7.07 4.51
C GLN A 194 -17.65 -8.24 3.61
N ASN A 195 -17.32 -9.40 4.22
CA ASN A 195 -16.99 -10.64 3.51
C ASN A 195 -15.82 -10.55 2.51
N SER A 196 -14.83 -9.67 2.75
CA SER A 196 -13.61 -9.65 1.93
C SER A 196 -12.79 -10.93 2.12
N GLU A 197 -12.73 -11.77 1.08
CA GLU A 197 -12.04 -13.08 1.09
C GLU A 197 -10.53 -12.99 1.40
N HIS A 198 -9.92 -11.81 1.22
CA HIS A 198 -8.48 -11.59 1.43
C HIS A 198 -8.16 -10.50 2.45
N GLY A 199 -9.19 -9.91 3.07
CA GLY A 199 -9.06 -8.78 3.98
C GLY A 199 -8.56 -7.51 3.28
N ALA A 200 -7.76 -6.70 4.01
CA ALA A 200 -7.43 -5.33 3.65
C ALA A 200 -8.70 -4.50 3.39
N SER A 201 -9.74 -4.75 4.18
CA SER A 201 -11.11 -4.30 3.96
C SER A 201 -11.45 -2.99 4.67
N ILE A 202 -10.53 -2.44 5.47
CA ILE A 202 -10.82 -1.38 6.43
C ILE A 202 -10.25 -0.03 5.98
N VAL A 203 -11.09 0.99 6.02
CA VAL A 203 -10.70 2.41 5.91
C VAL A 203 -11.13 3.13 7.17
N ASP A 204 -10.18 3.75 7.86
CA ASP A 204 -10.45 4.67 8.95
C ASP A 204 -10.44 6.11 8.43
N VAL A 205 -11.52 6.86 8.65
CA VAL A 205 -11.62 8.29 8.34
C VAL A 205 -11.46 9.08 9.63
N LEU A 206 -10.42 9.92 9.73
CA LEU A 206 -10.19 10.80 10.86
C LEU A 206 -10.73 12.20 10.54
N CYS A 207 -11.74 12.64 11.28
CA CYS A 207 -12.29 14.00 11.19
C CYS A 207 -11.46 14.96 12.05
N LEU A 208 -10.67 15.83 11.42
CA LEU A 208 -9.70 16.73 12.02
C LEU A 208 -9.85 18.17 11.46
N PRO A 209 -10.91 18.91 11.82
CA PRO A 209 -11.25 20.22 11.22
C PRO A 209 -10.24 21.35 11.50
N TYR A 210 -9.30 21.14 12.42
CA TYR A 210 -8.29 22.15 12.79
C TYR A 210 -6.88 21.77 12.34
N THR A 211 -6.72 20.65 11.63
CA THR A 211 -5.45 20.22 11.07
C THR A 211 -5.24 20.89 9.71
N PRO A 212 -4.07 21.51 9.43
CA PRO A 212 -3.78 22.06 8.11
C PRO A 212 -3.88 21.01 7.00
N SER A 213 -4.18 21.45 5.78
CA SER A 213 -4.15 20.57 4.60
C SER A 213 -2.78 19.94 4.40
N GLY A 214 -2.79 18.70 3.92
CA GLY A 214 -1.58 17.96 3.57
C GLY A 214 -0.91 18.47 2.30
N TYR A 215 0.35 18.08 2.10
CA TYR A 215 1.16 18.43 0.93
C TYR A 215 1.88 17.17 0.52
N ILE A 216 1.62 16.74 -0.70
CA ILE A 216 2.19 15.54 -1.28
C ILE A 216 3.65 15.83 -1.62
N GLY A 217 4.54 15.02 -1.07
CA GLY A 217 5.99 15.07 -1.27
C GLY A 217 6.65 13.88 -0.60
N VAL A 218 7.98 13.89 -0.49
CA VAL A 218 8.74 12.81 0.17
C VAL A 218 8.16 12.52 1.57
N GLY A 219 7.87 11.25 1.86
CA GLY A 219 7.34 10.79 3.14
C GLY A 219 5.81 10.85 3.26
N THR A 220 5.09 10.98 2.14
CA THR A 220 3.61 11.00 2.12
C THR A 220 3.04 10.00 1.13
N VAL A 221 1.79 9.58 1.37
CA VAL A 221 1.02 8.75 0.45
C VAL A 221 0.49 9.63 -0.69
N HIS A 222 0.70 9.18 -1.92
CA HIS A 222 0.16 9.81 -3.12
C HIS A 222 -1.30 9.38 -3.37
N HIS A 223 -1.60 8.09 -3.25
CA HIS A 223 -2.96 7.56 -3.43
C HIS A 223 -3.14 6.21 -2.73
N VAL A 224 -4.41 5.84 -2.53
CA VAL A 224 -4.84 4.49 -2.18
C VAL A 224 -5.73 3.93 -3.27
N ALA A 225 -5.50 2.67 -3.62
CA ALA A 225 -6.28 1.95 -4.62
C ALA A 225 -7.17 0.90 -3.97
N PHE A 226 -8.38 0.75 -4.51
CA PHE A 226 -9.38 -0.24 -4.13
C PHE A 226 -9.56 -1.26 -5.24
N ARG A 227 -9.66 -2.54 -4.85
CA ARG A 227 -9.65 -3.63 -5.82
C ARG A 227 -11.01 -3.89 -6.43
N THR A 228 -11.02 -4.25 -7.70
CA THR A 228 -12.18 -4.82 -8.39
C THR A 228 -11.76 -6.04 -9.21
N SER A 229 -12.68 -6.98 -9.44
CA SER A 229 -12.31 -8.30 -9.97
C SER A 229 -12.06 -8.32 -11.48
N THR A 230 -12.68 -7.41 -12.25
CA THR A 230 -12.60 -7.41 -13.72
C THR A 230 -12.69 -6.00 -14.32
N ASP A 231 -12.28 -5.88 -15.59
CA ASP A 231 -12.39 -4.65 -16.37
C ASP A 231 -13.84 -4.18 -16.53
N GLU A 232 -14.79 -5.10 -16.66
CA GLU A 232 -16.22 -4.78 -16.76
C GLU A 232 -16.70 -4.10 -15.49
N LYS A 233 -16.36 -4.64 -14.31
CA LYS A 233 -16.73 -4.02 -13.04
C LYS A 233 -16.03 -2.68 -12.83
N GLN A 234 -14.78 -2.54 -13.27
CA GLN A 234 -14.09 -1.25 -13.23
C GLN A 234 -14.80 -0.20 -14.10
N LYS A 235 -15.29 -0.58 -15.29
CA LYS A 235 -16.09 0.30 -16.16
C LYS A 235 -17.38 0.73 -15.48
N ASP A 236 -18.08 -0.20 -14.84
CA ASP A 236 -19.33 0.10 -14.12
C ASP A 236 -19.09 1.05 -12.94
N LEU A 237 -18.06 0.77 -12.13
CA LEU A 237 -17.64 1.65 -11.03
C LEU A 237 -17.29 3.05 -11.52
N ARG A 238 -16.48 3.14 -12.58
CA ARG A 238 -16.12 4.42 -13.19
C ARG A 238 -17.36 5.23 -13.60
N LEU A 239 -18.37 4.58 -14.19
CA LEU A 239 -19.63 5.23 -14.54
C LEU A 239 -20.41 5.68 -13.31
N SER A 240 -20.40 4.91 -12.22
CA SER A 240 -21.02 5.30 -10.94
C SER A 240 -20.39 6.56 -10.37
N ILE A 241 -19.04 6.60 -10.30
CA ILE A 241 -18.28 7.77 -9.83
C ILE A 241 -18.58 9.03 -10.66
N ILE A 242 -18.70 8.91 -11.99
CA ILE A 242 -19.08 10.03 -12.86
C ILE A 242 -20.51 10.50 -12.58
N LYS A 243 -21.45 9.58 -12.38
CA LYS A 243 -22.85 9.91 -12.04
C LYS A 243 -22.97 10.58 -10.68
N ALA A 244 -22.08 10.25 -9.74
CA ALA A 244 -21.94 10.91 -8.44
C ALA A 244 -21.33 12.33 -8.55
N GLY A 245 -21.00 12.80 -9.76
CA GLY A 245 -20.49 14.15 -10.01
C GLY A 245 -18.98 14.31 -9.80
N LEU A 246 -18.24 13.20 -9.67
CA LEU A 246 -16.78 13.21 -9.55
C LEU A 246 -16.10 13.02 -10.91
N ASN A 247 -14.88 13.52 -11.03
CA ASN A 247 -14.08 13.39 -12.24
C ASN A 247 -13.20 12.14 -12.18
N ALA A 248 -13.59 11.09 -12.91
CA ALA A 248 -12.82 9.86 -13.06
C ALA A 248 -12.03 9.83 -14.37
N THR A 249 -10.73 9.52 -14.30
CA THR A 249 -9.87 9.37 -15.49
C THR A 249 -10.42 8.30 -16.44
N PRO A 250 -10.02 8.28 -17.71
CA PRO A 250 -10.13 7.07 -18.54
C PRO A 250 -9.50 5.86 -17.83
N ILE A 251 -9.81 4.66 -18.32
CA ILE A 251 -9.13 3.44 -17.89
C ILE A 251 -7.71 3.48 -18.47
N ILE A 252 -6.72 3.26 -17.60
CA ILE A 252 -5.30 3.31 -17.93
C ILE A 252 -4.70 1.93 -17.73
N ASP A 253 -3.96 1.44 -18.71
CA ASP A 253 -3.20 0.19 -18.61
C ASP A 253 -1.88 0.43 -17.86
N ARG A 254 -1.71 -0.27 -16.73
CA ARG A 254 -0.48 -0.28 -15.92
C ARG A 254 0.28 -1.60 -16.03
N THR A 255 0.00 -2.41 -17.07
CA THR A 255 0.53 -3.74 -17.36
C THR A 255 0.15 -4.82 -16.36
N TYR A 256 0.27 -4.53 -15.07
CA TYR A 256 -0.01 -5.47 -13.97
C TYR A 256 -1.46 -5.42 -13.50
N PHE A 257 -2.16 -4.34 -13.84
CA PHE A 257 -3.57 -4.05 -13.56
C PHE A 257 -4.02 -2.87 -14.43
N HIS A 258 -5.33 -2.67 -14.55
CA HIS A 258 -5.90 -1.44 -15.09
C HIS A 258 -6.31 -0.50 -13.97
N SER A 259 -6.22 0.81 -14.21
CA SER A 259 -6.44 1.85 -13.21
C SER A 259 -7.45 2.88 -13.64
N VAL A 260 -8.30 3.33 -12.71
CA VAL A 260 -9.13 4.54 -12.81
C VAL A 260 -8.91 5.39 -11.58
N TYR A 261 -8.50 6.64 -11.76
CA TYR A 261 -8.24 7.57 -10.65
C TYR A 261 -9.35 8.59 -10.53
N PHE A 262 -9.69 8.98 -9.30
CA PHE A 262 -10.56 10.10 -9.00
C PHE A 262 -10.22 10.69 -7.63
N ARG A 263 -10.39 12.00 -7.46
CA ARG A 263 -10.20 12.64 -6.16
C ARG A 263 -11.52 12.64 -5.42
N GLU A 264 -11.54 12.06 -4.22
CA GLU A 264 -12.74 12.09 -3.38
C GLU A 264 -12.92 13.48 -2.73
N PRO A 265 -14.12 13.81 -2.21
CA PRO A 265 -14.45 15.15 -1.73
C PRO A 265 -13.55 15.76 -0.65
N GLY A 266 -12.93 14.93 0.19
CA GLY A 266 -11.98 15.31 1.23
C GLY A 266 -10.58 15.68 0.73
N GLY A 267 -10.25 15.27 -0.50
CA GLY A 267 -9.03 15.62 -1.22
C GLY A 267 -8.10 14.44 -1.47
N VAL A 268 -8.35 13.27 -0.90
CA VAL A 268 -7.53 12.07 -1.12
C VAL A 268 -7.69 11.59 -2.57
N LEU A 269 -6.60 11.19 -3.20
CA LEU A 269 -6.65 10.54 -4.50
C LEU A 269 -6.97 9.06 -4.32
N PHE A 270 -8.14 8.65 -4.80
CA PHE A 270 -8.56 7.26 -4.86
C PHE A 270 -8.28 6.68 -6.24
N GLU A 271 -8.03 5.37 -6.26
CA GLU A 271 -7.91 4.58 -7.46
C GLU A 271 -8.82 3.35 -7.36
N ILE A 272 -9.41 2.94 -8.48
CA ILE A 272 -10.00 1.62 -8.66
C ILE A 272 -9.03 0.81 -9.53
N ALA A 273 -8.49 -0.28 -9.01
CA ALA A 273 -7.52 -1.14 -9.68
C ALA A 273 -8.06 -2.57 -9.86
N THR A 274 -7.84 -3.17 -11.01
CA THR A 274 -8.23 -4.56 -11.26
C THR A 274 -7.26 -5.54 -10.61
N ASP A 275 -7.78 -6.62 -10.02
CA ASP A 275 -6.92 -7.70 -9.47
C ASP A 275 -6.04 -8.38 -10.55
N PRO A 276 -6.56 -8.78 -11.73
CA PRO A 276 -5.73 -9.32 -12.80
C PRO A 276 -5.05 -8.21 -13.64
N PRO A 277 -3.96 -8.55 -14.37
CA PRO A 277 -3.32 -9.88 -14.46
C PRO A 277 -2.28 -10.20 -13.37
N GLY A 278 -1.83 -9.20 -12.60
CA GLY A 278 -0.82 -9.35 -11.56
C GLY A 278 0.64 -9.39 -12.07
N PHE A 279 1.59 -9.48 -11.14
CA PHE A 279 3.02 -9.29 -11.45
C PHE A 279 3.70 -10.46 -12.18
N THR A 280 3.03 -11.61 -12.30
CA THR A 280 3.54 -12.78 -13.01
C THR A 280 3.26 -12.76 -14.51
N VAL A 281 2.58 -11.72 -15.00
CA VAL A 281 2.26 -11.56 -16.43
C VAL A 281 3.51 -11.46 -17.31
N ASP A 282 4.58 -10.85 -16.80
CA ASP A 282 5.83 -10.55 -17.52
C ASP A 282 7.09 -11.11 -16.84
N GLN A 283 6.95 -11.78 -15.70
CA GLN A 283 8.05 -12.38 -14.95
C GLN A 283 7.64 -13.69 -14.27
N LYS A 284 8.55 -14.66 -14.25
CA LYS A 284 8.35 -15.88 -13.45
C LYS A 284 8.34 -15.55 -11.97
N LEU A 285 7.64 -16.36 -11.18
CA LEU A 285 7.56 -16.22 -9.73
C LEU A 285 8.93 -16.10 -9.07
N SER A 286 9.90 -16.96 -9.41
CA SER A 286 11.25 -16.93 -8.84
C SER A 286 12.06 -15.68 -9.20
N GLU A 287 11.63 -14.92 -10.20
CA GLU A 287 12.37 -13.79 -10.77
C GLU A 287 11.75 -12.42 -10.42
N LEU A 288 10.57 -12.40 -9.77
CA LEU A 288 9.88 -11.16 -9.40
C LEU A 288 10.81 -10.20 -8.65
N GLY A 289 10.83 -8.95 -9.11
CA GLY A 289 11.64 -7.86 -8.54
C GLY A 289 13.16 -7.97 -8.72
N THR A 290 13.68 -8.99 -9.41
CA THR A 290 15.14 -9.18 -9.53
C THR A 290 15.82 -8.33 -10.61
N ARG A 291 15.03 -7.74 -11.51
CA ARG A 291 15.52 -6.92 -12.64
C ARG A 291 14.51 -5.84 -13.03
N LEU A 292 15.00 -4.81 -13.72
CA LEU A 292 14.17 -3.74 -14.27
C LEU A 292 13.27 -4.28 -15.40
N MET A 293 11.97 -4.29 -15.15
CA MET A 293 10.96 -4.51 -16.16
C MET A 293 10.55 -3.17 -16.77
N LEU A 294 10.22 -3.17 -18.06
CA LEU A 294 9.65 -2.03 -18.75
C LEU A 294 8.41 -2.51 -19.50
N PRO A 295 7.37 -1.70 -19.63
CA PRO A 295 6.29 -2.01 -20.53
C PRO A 295 6.80 -1.99 -21.98
N GLU A 296 6.11 -2.72 -22.87
CA GLU A 296 6.55 -2.93 -24.27
C GLU A 296 6.87 -1.60 -24.98
N TRP A 297 6.06 -0.56 -24.75
CA TRP A 297 6.24 0.74 -25.37
C TRP A 297 7.48 1.51 -24.89
N LEU A 298 8.08 1.13 -23.76
CA LEU A 298 9.32 1.74 -23.23
C LEU A 298 10.57 0.87 -23.44
N GLU A 299 10.44 -0.34 -23.99
CA GLU A 299 11.61 -1.22 -24.19
C GLU A 299 12.65 -0.62 -25.13
N SER A 300 12.22 0.18 -26.12
CA SER A 300 13.13 0.91 -27.01
C SER A 300 14.02 1.94 -26.28
N GLU A 301 13.60 2.38 -25.10
CA GLU A 301 14.30 3.36 -24.25
C GLU A 301 15.14 2.71 -23.13
N ARG A 302 15.19 1.38 -23.04
CA ARG A 302 15.89 0.68 -21.95
C ARG A 302 17.34 1.16 -21.74
N ALA A 303 18.06 1.39 -22.83
CA ALA A 303 19.46 1.81 -22.78
C ALA A 303 19.64 3.26 -22.29
N SER A 304 18.71 4.17 -22.59
CA SER A 304 18.73 5.54 -22.07
C SER A 304 18.28 5.56 -20.61
N LEU A 305 17.18 4.87 -20.28
CA LEU A 305 16.67 4.74 -18.92
C LEU A 305 17.71 4.12 -17.97
N GLY A 306 18.43 3.08 -18.42
CA GLY A 306 19.49 2.46 -17.63
C GLY A 306 20.70 3.36 -17.33
N LYS A 307 20.87 4.49 -18.03
CA LYS A 307 21.92 5.48 -17.75
C LYS A 307 21.50 6.53 -16.72
N ILE A 308 20.21 6.86 -16.67
CA ILE A 308 19.68 7.90 -15.79
C ILE A 308 19.21 7.34 -14.44
N LEU A 309 18.69 6.12 -14.44
CA LEU A 309 18.15 5.50 -13.24
C LEU A 309 19.29 5.17 -12.25
N PRO A 310 19.16 5.52 -10.96
CA PRO A 310 20.16 5.19 -9.95
C PRO A 310 20.40 3.69 -9.85
N ARG A 311 21.65 3.24 -9.76
CA ARG A 311 21.93 1.80 -9.58
C ARG A 311 21.43 1.30 -8.23
N LEU A 312 20.67 0.21 -8.25
CA LEU A 312 20.21 -0.49 -7.05
C LEU A 312 21.05 -1.74 -6.79
N LYS A 313 21.39 -1.95 -5.52
CA LYS A 313 21.92 -3.21 -5.00
C LYS A 313 20.75 -4.02 -4.47
N LEU A 314 20.35 -5.02 -5.24
CA LEU A 314 19.32 -5.97 -4.82
C LEU A 314 20.00 -7.13 -4.09
N SER A 315 19.59 -7.39 -2.86
CA SER A 315 20.06 -8.58 -2.14
C SER A 315 19.51 -9.83 -2.83
N PRO A 316 20.33 -10.87 -3.04
CA PRO A 316 19.80 -12.16 -3.49
C PRO A 316 18.81 -12.69 -2.45
N PRO A 317 17.76 -13.43 -2.86
CA PRO A 317 16.82 -14.02 -1.92
C PRO A 317 17.58 -14.89 -0.92
N SER A 318 17.40 -14.62 0.38
CA SER A 318 18.04 -15.38 1.45
C SER A 318 17.56 -16.84 1.38
N ASN A 319 18.47 -17.79 1.15
CA ASN A 319 18.18 -19.21 1.36
C ASN A 319 18.05 -19.45 2.86
N VAL A 320 16.85 -19.24 3.41
CA VAL A 320 16.55 -19.63 4.79
C VAL A 320 16.30 -21.14 4.79
N SER A 321 17.37 -21.93 4.68
CA SER A 321 17.32 -23.39 4.87
C SER A 321 18.42 -23.94 5.79
N GLU A 322 19.12 -23.10 6.57
CA GLU A 322 20.24 -23.57 7.40
C GLU A 322 20.22 -23.12 8.88
N LEU A 323 19.09 -22.66 9.43
CA LEU A 323 18.99 -22.32 10.87
C LEU A 323 17.97 -23.14 11.66
N GLU A 324 17.63 -24.33 11.17
CA GLU A 324 16.98 -25.38 11.99
C GLU A 324 17.87 -26.64 11.99
N LYS A 325 18.93 -26.59 12.80
CA LYS A 325 19.58 -27.75 13.41
C LYS A 325 19.97 -27.41 14.84
#